data_AF-A0A7W1NRG3-F1
#
_entry.id   AF-A0A7W1NRG3-F1
#
_cell.length_a   1.000
_cell.length_b   1.000
_cell.length_c   1.000
_cell.angle_alpha   90.00
_cell.angle_beta   90.00
_cell.angle_gamma   90.00
#
_symmetry.space_group_name_H-M   'P 1'
#
loop_
_entity.id
_entity.type
_entity.pdbx_description
1 polymer ?
#
loop_
_entity_poly.entity_id
_entity_poly.type
_entity_poly.pdbx_seq_one_letter_code
_entity_poly.pdbx_strand_id
1 'polypeptide(L)'
;MRTHISKRRFILRGALIGLIIGVALFGIGLFLLQKAVVSVASVMQAATSTIKRTDVKNYIGFPLPVEATNFHGMEDALLQSRILHFKFQSSPKILDSFLKQLGLKDSLKEGFNPLPESNSPQNTELSWWDPKDSAHFAGASWAKSETFYDVMVDMTDAESYIVYLGVEQN
;
A
#
# COMPACT_ATOMS: atom_id res chain seq x y z
N MET A 1 38.10 -49.34 -49.56
CA MET A 1 37.72 -49.21 -48.13
C MET A 1 37.52 -47.74 -47.78
N ARG A 2 36.37 -47.12 -48.15
CA ARG A 2 36.15 -45.66 -47.96
C ARG A 2 34.67 -45.23 -48.06
N THR A 3 33.76 -45.82 -47.27
CA THR A 3 32.32 -45.42 -47.30
C THR A 3 31.60 -45.43 -45.95
N HIS A 4 32.31 -45.59 -44.82
CA HIS A 4 31.66 -45.65 -43.49
C HIS A 4 31.62 -44.32 -42.71
N ILE A 5 32.34 -43.28 -43.16
CA ILE A 5 32.48 -42.00 -42.43
C ILE A 5 31.29 -41.05 -42.67
N SER A 6 30.54 -41.20 -43.78
CA SER A 6 29.44 -40.29 -44.14
C SER A 6 28.18 -40.49 -43.29
N LYS A 7 27.80 -41.73 -42.98
CA LYS A 7 26.58 -42.04 -42.19
C LYS A 7 26.65 -41.51 -40.76
N ARG A 8 27.81 -41.61 -40.09
CA ARG A 8 27.99 -41.09 -38.72
C ARG A 8 27.86 -39.57 -38.64
N ARG A 9 28.36 -38.84 -39.64
CA ARG A 9 28.23 -37.37 -39.71
C ARG A 9 26.80 -36.91 -39.97
N PHE A 10 26.01 -37.70 -40.71
CA PHE A 10 24.60 -37.39 -40.96
C PHE A 10 23.75 -37.58 -39.70
N ILE A 11 23.96 -38.66 -38.95
CA ILE A 11 23.27 -38.94 -37.68
C ILE A 11 23.65 -37.90 -36.61
N LEU A 12 24.93 -37.54 -36.51
CA LEU A 12 25.37 -36.50 -35.56
C LEU A 12 24.74 -35.14 -35.85
N ARG A 13 24.60 -34.77 -37.14
CA ARG A 13 23.97 -33.50 -37.55
C ARG A 13 22.46 -33.50 -37.25
N GLY A 14 21.77 -34.62 -37.47
CA GLY A 14 20.36 -34.78 -37.12
C GLY A 14 20.11 -34.67 -35.61
N ALA A 15 20.95 -35.31 -34.79
CA ALA A 15 20.87 -35.24 -33.34
C ALA A 15 21.15 -33.81 -32.80
N LEU A 16 22.13 -33.11 -33.38
CA LEU A 16 22.46 -31.73 -33.01
C LEU A 16 21.30 -30.77 -33.35
N ILE A 17 20.68 -30.92 -34.52
CA ILE A 17 19.52 -30.10 -34.92
C ILE A 17 18.33 -30.37 -34.00
N GLY A 18 18.05 -31.64 -33.67
CA GLY A 18 16.99 -32.01 -32.73
C GLY A 18 17.21 -31.41 -31.33
N LEU A 19 18.45 -31.39 -30.86
CA LEU A 19 18.81 -30.79 -29.57
C LEU A 19 18.60 -29.26 -29.59
N ILE A 20 19.03 -28.57 -30.65
CA ILE A 20 18.84 -27.12 -30.80
C ILE A 20 17.35 -26.76 -30.80
N ILE A 21 16.52 -27.51 -31.54
CA ILE A 21 15.08 -27.30 -31.59
C ILE A 21 14.45 -27.54 -30.20
N GLY A 22 14.85 -28.60 -29.50
CA GLY A 22 14.37 -28.90 -28.15
C GLY A 22 14.68 -27.78 -27.14
N VAL A 23 15.91 -27.26 -27.17
CA VAL A 23 16.31 -26.13 -26.29
C VAL A 23 15.55 -24.86 -26.65
N ALA A 24 15.34 -24.57 -27.93
CA ALA A 24 14.59 -23.40 -28.38
C ALA A 24 13.11 -23.46 -27.93
N LEU A 25 12.45 -24.61 -28.11
CA LEU A 25 11.05 -24.80 -27.68
C LEU A 25 10.91 -24.73 -26.15
N PHE A 26 11.86 -25.30 -25.41
CA PHE A 26 11.88 -25.21 -23.95
C PHE A 26 12.06 -23.77 -23.46
N GLY A 27 12.97 -23.00 -24.10
CA GLY A 27 13.16 -21.58 -23.80
C GLY A 27 11.94 -20.72 -24.09
N ILE A 28 11.23 -20.97 -25.20
CA ILE A 28 9.97 -20.29 -25.52
C ILE A 28 8.89 -20.63 -24.48
N GLY A 29 8.78 -21.91 -24.09
CA GLY A 29 7.84 -22.35 -23.06
C GLY A 29 8.09 -21.65 -21.72
N LEU A 30 9.35 -21.58 -21.28
CA LEU A 30 9.76 -20.88 -20.06
C LEU A 30 9.45 -19.38 -20.12
N PHE A 31 9.72 -18.74 -21.25
CA PHE A 31 9.42 -17.32 -21.46
C PHE A 31 7.92 -17.02 -21.40
N LEU A 32 7.08 -17.88 -22.01
CA LEU A 32 5.62 -17.73 -21.96
C LEU A 32 5.08 -17.97 -20.55
N LEU A 33 5.62 -18.95 -19.82
CA LEU A 33 5.30 -19.19 -18.39
C LEU A 33 5.65 -17.98 -17.52
N GLN A 34 6.83 -17.37 -17.71
CA GLN A 34 7.20 -16.14 -16.99
C GLN A 34 6.23 -15.00 -17.28
N LYS A 35 5.81 -14.82 -18.54
CA LYS A 35 4.82 -13.78 -18.88
C LYS A 35 3.46 -14.01 -18.26
N ALA A 36 3.01 -15.26 -18.15
CA ALA A 36 1.76 -15.60 -17.49
C ALA A 36 1.81 -15.33 -15.97
N VAL A 37 2.94 -15.63 -15.31
CA VAL A 37 3.13 -15.33 -13.88
C VAL A 37 3.13 -13.81 -13.61
N VAL A 38 3.75 -13.02 -14.49
CA VAL A 38 3.74 -11.55 -14.37
C VAL A 38 2.33 -10.97 -14.56
N SER A 39 1.49 -11.53 -15.44
CA SER A 39 0.13 -11.01 -15.63
C SER A 39 -0.80 -11.33 -14.45
N VAL A 40 -0.62 -12.46 -13.77
CA VAL A 40 -1.38 -12.78 -12.54
C VAL A 40 -0.93 -11.90 -11.37
N ALA A 41 0.37 -11.63 -11.26
CA ALA A 41 0.89 -10.72 -10.23
C ALA A 41 0.31 -9.29 -10.35
N SER A 42 0.09 -8.79 -11.57
CA SER A 42 -0.55 -7.48 -11.78
C SER A 42 -2.03 -7.43 -11.40
N VAL A 43 -2.74 -8.57 -11.39
CA VAL A 43 -4.17 -8.64 -10.99
C VAL A 43 -4.31 -8.64 -9.45
N MET A 44 -3.24 -8.94 -8.71
CA MET A 44 -3.23 -8.92 -7.24
C MET A 44 -2.66 -7.63 -6.64
N GLN A 45 -2.36 -6.62 -7.46
CA GLN A 45 -1.81 -5.35 -6.98
C GLN A 45 -2.94 -4.45 -6.47
N ALA A 46 -2.80 -3.90 -5.26
CA ALA A 46 -3.77 -2.96 -4.70
C ALA A 46 -3.97 -1.78 -5.66
N ALA A 47 -5.22 -1.39 -5.90
CA ALA A 47 -5.51 -0.21 -6.70
C ALA A 47 -5.40 1.02 -5.79
N THR A 48 -4.39 1.85 -6.02
CA THR A 48 -4.14 3.06 -5.23
C THR A 48 -4.80 4.28 -5.89
N SER A 49 -5.46 5.13 -5.11
CA SER A 49 -6.03 6.39 -5.60
C SER A 49 -5.85 7.55 -4.61
N THR A 50 -5.63 8.77 -5.13
CA THR A 50 -5.58 9.97 -4.29
C THR A 50 -6.99 10.41 -3.91
N ILE A 51 -7.21 10.64 -2.62
CA ILE A 51 -8.47 11.18 -2.09
C ILE A 51 -8.35 12.69 -2.02
N LYS A 52 -9.39 13.42 -2.45
CA LYS A 52 -9.48 14.88 -2.27
C LYS A 52 -10.09 15.22 -0.92
N ARG A 53 -9.69 16.36 -0.35
CA ARG A 53 -10.21 16.87 0.94
C ARG A 53 -11.74 16.90 0.99
N THR A 54 -12.39 17.28 -0.11
CA THR A 54 -13.85 17.37 -0.23
C THR A 54 -14.56 16.03 -0.14
N ASP A 55 -13.85 14.94 -0.43
CA ASP A 55 -14.44 13.63 -0.62
C ASP A 55 -14.32 12.79 0.66
N VAL A 56 -13.53 13.21 1.65
CA VAL A 56 -13.28 12.47 2.91
C VAL A 56 -14.58 12.07 3.61
N LYS A 57 -15.59 12.93 3.61
CA LYS A 57 -16.91 12.61 4.19
C LYS A 57 -17.54 11.36 3.58
N ASN A 58 -17.31 11.10 2.30
CA ASN A 58 -17.84 9.92 1.62
C ASN A 58 -17.13 8.62 2.04
N TYR A 59 -15.90 8.73 2.57
CA TYR A 59 -15.10 7.59 3.02
C TYR A 59 -15.30 7.27 4.49
N ILE A 60 -15.27 8.28 5.36
CA ILE A 60 -15.31 8.07 6.83
C ILE A 60 -16.60 8.57 7.49
N GLY A 61 -17.56 9.11 6.72
CA GLY A 61 -18.85 9.59 7.22
C GLY A 61 -18.81 10.98 7.88
N PHE A 62 -17.62 11.52 8.15
CA PHE A 62 -17.40 12.81 8.78
C PHE A 62 -16.60 13.75 7.87
N PRO A 63 -16.98 15.04 7.77
CA PRO A 63 -16.12 16.02 7.11
C PRO A 63 -14.85 16.22 7.94
N LEU A 64 -13.75 16.53 7.26
CA LEU A 64 -12.56 17.04 7.95
C LEU A 64 -12.87 18.35 8.67
N PRO A 65 -12.10 18.69 9.71
CA PRO A 65 -12.24 19.99 10.34
C PRO A 65 -12.11 21.15 9.34
N VAL A 66 -12.88 22.23 9.57
CA VAL A 66 -12.95 23.36 8.63
C VAL A 66 -11.58 24.05 8.43
N GLU A 67 -10.77 24.08 9.48
CA GLU A 67 -9.41 24.63 9.47
C GLU A 67 -8.35 23.62 9.02
N ALA A 68 -8.73 22.41 8.59
CA ALA A 68 -7.75 21.41 8.17
C ALA A 68 -6.93 21.92 6.97
N THR A 69 -5.61 22.02 7.12
CA THR A 69 -4.66 22.43 6.07
C THR A 69 -3.71 21.29 5.74
N ASN A 70 -2.89 21.45 4.70
CA ASN A 70 -1.86 20.48 4.29
C ASN A 70 -2.39 19.04 4.21
N PHE A 71 -3.56 18.91 3.59
CA PHE A 71 -4.25 17.63 3.48
C PHE A 71 -3.63 16.73 2.42
N HIS A 72 -3.38 15.49 2.80
CA HIS A 72 -3.07 14.38 1.92
C HIS A 72 -4.02 13.22 2.22
N GLY A 73 -4.51 12.57 1.17
CA GLY A 73 -5.44 11.46 1.28
C GLY A 73 -5.14 10.40 0.24
N MET A 74 -5.16 9.14 0.63
CA MET A 74 -4.97 8.01 -0.27
C MET A 74 -5.84 6.82 0.13
N GLU A 75 -6.31 6.08 -0.86
CA GLU A 75 -6.99 4.80 -0.72
C GLU A 75 -6.14 3.72 -1.37
N ASP A 76 -5.92 2.62 -0.66
CA ASP A 76 -5.41 1.36 -1.19
C ASP A 76 -6.55 0.34 -1.16
N ALA A 77 -7.11 0.05 -2.34
CA ALA A 77 -8.16 -0.96 -2.49
C ALA A 77 -7.55 -2.36 -2.61
N LEU A 78 -7.91 -3.23 -1.67
CA LEU A 78 -7.56 -4.65 -1.61
C LEU A 78 -8.77 -5.49 -2.04
N LEU A 79 -8.58 -6.81 -2.19
CA LEU A 79 -9.63 -7.71 -2.72
C LEU A 79 -10.93 -7.73 -1.88
N GLN A 80 -10.82 -7.56 -0.57
CA GLN A 80 -11.95 -7.65 0.38
C GLN A 80 -11.94 -6.51 1.39
N SER A 81 -11.04 -5.54 1.24
CA SER A 81 -10.92 -4.45 2.18
C SER A 81 -10.34 -3.24 1.47
N ARG A 82 -10.38 -2.09 2.13
CA ARG A 82 -9.64 -0.92 1.71
C ARG A 82 -8.99 -0.25 2.90
N ILE A 83 -7.80 0.28 2.66
CA ILE A 83 -7.05 1.04 3.64
C ILE A 83 -7.05 2.49 3.18
N LEU A 84 -7.44 3.39 4.07
CA LEU A 84 -7.46 4.83 3.82
C LEU A 84 -6.41 5.48 4.71
N HIS A 85 -5.59 6.32 4.09
CA HIS A 85 -4.56 7.10 4.77
C HIS A 85 -4.89 8.59 4.63
N PHE A 86 -5.07 9.28 5.76
CA PHE A 86 -5.27 10.72 5.78
C PHE A 86 -4.21 11.41 6.64
N LYS A 87 -3.60 12.45 6.08
CA LYS A 87 -2.76 13.39 6.82
C LYS A 87 -3.30 14.79 6.69
N PHE A 88 -3.35 15.56 7.77
CA PHE A 88 -3.67 16.99 7.72
C PHE A 88 -3.14 17.70 8.96
N GLN A 89 -3.12 19.03 8.90
CA GLN A 89 -2.82 19.90 10.04
C GLN A 89 -4.08 20.55 10.56
N SER A 90 -4.17 20.74 11.88
CA SER A 90 -5.29 21.45 12.51
C SER A 90 -4.89 22.07 13.85
N SER A 91 -5.62 23.11 14.26
CA SER A 91 -5.46 23.69 15.60
C SER A 91 -5.95 22.72 16.68
N PRO A 92 -5.33 22.70 17.87
CA PRO A 92 -5.70 21.78 18.95
C PRO A 92 -7.19 21.86 19.32
N LYS A 93 -7.72 23.09 19.39
CA LYS A 93 -9.11 23.37 19.76
C LYS A 93 -10.12 22.73 18.80
N ILE A 94 -9.86 22.82 17.50
CA ILE A 94 -10.75 22.30 16.47
C ILE A 94 -10.59 20.78 16.33
N LEU A 95 -9.34 20.29 16.41
CA LEU A 95 -9.06 18.86 16.38
C LEU A 95 -9.76 18.11 17.51
N ASP A 96 -9.75 18.68 18.70
CA ASP A 96 -10.40 18.11 19.88
C ASP A 96 -11.87 17.76 19.64
N SER A 97 -12.60 18.68 18.99
CA SER A 97 -14.01 18.50 18.64
C SER A 97 -14.21 17.39 17.60
N PHE A 98 -13.31 17.32 16.61
CA PHE A 98 -13.34 16.29 15.57
C PHE A 98 -13.05 14.89 16.13
N LEU A 99 -12.03 14.75 16.97
CA LEU A 99 -11.70 13.47 17.61
C LEU A 99 -12.81 13.00 18.55
N LYS A 100 -13.54 13.94 19.18
CA LYS A 100 -14.74 13.61 19.96
C LYS A 100 -15.87 13.05 19.09
N GLN A 101 -16.09 13.61 17.90
CA GLN A 101 -17.08 13.09 16.94
C GLN A 101 -16.73 11.68 16.44
N LEU A 102 -15.43 11.39 16.29
CA LEU A 102 -14.94 10.05 15.97
C LEU A 102 -14.98 9.08 17.15
N GLY A 103 -15.26 9.55 18.37
CA GLY A 103 -15.23 8.73 19.60
C GLY A 103 -13.81 8.44 20.11
N LEU A 104 -12.81 9.16 19.62
CA LEU A 104 -11.38 8.90 19.86
C LEU A 104 -10.74 9.81 20.92
N LYS A 105 -11.31 10.99 21.19
CA LYS A 105 -10.65 12.02 22.03
C LYS A 105 -10.17 11.48 23.38
N ASP A 106 -11.08 10.88 24.16
CA ASP A 106 -10.77 10.41 25.52
C ASP A 106 -9.95 9.11 25.51
N SER A 107 -9.64 8.59 24.32
CA SER A 107 -8.85 7.38 24.09
C SER A 107 -7.41 7.69 23.67
N LEU A 108 -7.06 8.96 23.41
CA LEU A 108 -5.69 9.34 23.08
C LEU A 108 -4.76 9.06 24.26
N LYS A 109 -3.69 8.30 23.99
CA LYS A 109 -2.64 7.98 24.95
C LYS A 109 -1.33 8.58 24.47
N GLU A 110 -0.71 9.42 25.30
CA GLU A 110 0.62 9.98 25.02
C GLU A 110 1.64 8.85 24.82
N GLY A 111 2.52 9.01 23.83
CA GLY A 111 3.55 8.04 23.48
C GLY A 111 3.04 6.75 22.83
N PHE A 112 1.73 6.61 22.57
CA PHE A 112 1.18 5.46 21.86
C PHE A 112 1.03 5.79 20.36
N ASN A 113 1.67 5.00 19.50
CA ASN A 113 1.49 5.08 18.05
C ASN A 113 0.79 3.80 17.57
N PRO A 114 -0.51 3.88 17.21
CA PRO A 114 -1.25 2.73 16.71
C PRO A 114 -1.01 2.46 15.23
N LEU A 115 -0.45 3.42 14.49
CA LEU A 115 -0.24 3.28 13.06
C LEU A 115 0.93 2.32 12.87
N PRO A 116 0.70 1.12 12.31
CA PRO A 116 1.80 0.20 12.06
C PRO A 116 2.83 0.88 11.16
N GLU A 117 4.11 0.60 11.38
CA GLU A 117 5.11 0.80 10.33
C GLU A 117 4.53 0.13 9.09
N SER A 118 4.16 0.92 8.10
CA SER A 118 3.40 0.34 7.01
C SER A 118 4.33 -0.55 6.20
N ASN A 119 4.15 -1.86 6.41
CA ASN A 119 4.84 -2.90 5.68
C ASN A 119 4.29 -3.06 4.26
N SER A 120 3.34 -2.21 3.84
CA SER A 120 2.91 -2.16 2.45
C SER A 120 4.04 -1.53 1.62
N PRO A 121 4.57 -2.22 0.60
CA PRO A 121 5.59 -1.65 -0.29
C PRO A 121 5.10 -0.38 -1.01
N GLN A 122 3.79 -0.10 -1.03
CA GLN A 122 3.23 1.17 -1.52
C GLN A 122 3.37 2.32 -0.51
N ASN A 123 3.38 2.05 0.80
CA ASN A 123 3.47 3.11 1.82
C ASN A 123 4.90 3.61 2.02
N THR A 124 5.91 2.80 1.67
CA THR A 124 7.30 3.28 1.56
C THR A 124 7.47 4.39 0.51
N GLU A 125 6.50 4.62 -0.38
CA GLU A 125 6.53 5.71 -1.36
C GLU A 125 5.77 6.98 -0.93
N LEU A 126 5.06 6.96 0.20
CA LEU A 126 4.32 8.12 0.70
C LEU A 126 5.24 9.04 1.49
N SER A 127 5.94 9.93 0.79
CA SER A 127 6.83 10.94 1.39
C SER A 127 6.15 11.83 2.45
N TRP A 128 4.82 11.88 2.47
CA TRP A 128 4.03 12.61 3.45
C TRP A 128 3.60 11.77 4.65
N TRP A 129 3.62 10.44 4.59
CA TRP A 129 3.15 9.55 5.66
C TRP A 129 4.30 9.11 6.57
N ASP A 130 4.64 9.95 7.54
CA ASP A 130 5.73 9.68 8.48
C ASP A 130 5.32 9.88 9.96
N PRO A 131 4.55 8.92 10.52
CA PRO A 131 4.10 9.01 11.92
C PRO A 131 5.19 8.68 12.95
N LYS A 132 6.39 8.24 12.56
CA LYS A 132 7.44 7.82 13.51
C LYS A 132 8.41 8.93 13.91
N ASP A 133 8.48 10.01 13.12
CA ASP A 133 9.46 11.08 13.30
C ASP A 133 9.01 12.14 14.34
N SER A 134 7.81 12.02 14.90
CA SER A 134 7.26 12.97 15.87
C SER A 134 7.88 12.78 17.26
N ALA A 135 8.44 13.85 17.83
CA ALA A 135 9.05 13.83 19.16
C ALA A 135 8.02 13.80 20.30
N HIS A 136 6.86 14.43 20.08
CA HIS A 136 5.76 14.48 21.04
C HIS A 136 4.45 14.11 20.34
N PHE A 137 3.83 13.02 20.74
CA PHE A 137 2.62 12.52 20.08
C PHE A 137 1.71 11.75 21.04
N ALA A 138 0.44 11.64 20.64
CA ALA A 138 -0.52 10.74 21.26
C ALA A 138 -1.34 10.02 20.19
N GLY A 139 -1.80 8.81 20.49
CA GLY A 139 -2.58 8.03 19.54
C GLY A 139 -3.69 7.24 20.19
N ALA A 140 -4.58 6.71 19.36
CA ALA A 140 -5.69 5.84 19.77
C ALA A 140 -6.09 4.90 18.63
N SER A 141 -6.53 3.70 18.99
CA SER A 141 -7.18 2.75 18.09
C SER A 141 -8.63 2.57 18.51
N TRP A 142 -9.53 2.48 17.55
CA TRP A 142 -10.94 2.21 17.78
C TRP A 142 -11.52 1.37 16.67
N ALA A 143 -12.42 0.45 17.03
CA ALA A 143 -13.16 -0.35 16.06
C ALA A 143 -14.65 -0.02 16.17
N LYS A 144 -15.30 0.18 15.03
CA LYS A 144 -16.75 0.34 14.92
C LYS A 144 -17.26 -0.51 13.77
N SER A 145 -18.01 -1.56 14.09
CA SER A 145 -18.49 -2.53 13.09
C SER A 145 -17.32 -3.15 12.32
N GLU A 146 -17.32 -3.04 10.99
CA GLU A 146 -16.29 -3.57 10.09
C GLU A 146 -15.22 -2.52 9.74
N THR A 147 -15.16 -1.44 10.52
CA THR A 147 -14.19 -0.35 10.34
C THR A 147 -13.27 -0.21 11.55
N PHE A 148 -11.96 -0.20 11.28
CA PHE A 148 -10.92 0.10 12.25
C PHE A 148 -10.36 1.48 11.98
N TYR A 149 -10.17 2.25 13.04
CA TYR A 149 -9.64 3.61 13.01
C TYR A 149 -8.40 3.64 13.90
N ASP A 150 -7.27 4.00 13.32
CA ASP A 150 -6.03 4.28 14.03
C ASP A 150 -5.70 5.76 13.84
N VAL A 151 -5.53 6.48 14.92
CA VAL A 151 -5.15 7.89 14.89
C VAL A 151 -3.86 8.09 15.66
N MET A 152 -2.98 8.89 15.10
CA MET A 152 -1.84 9.47 15.79
C MET A 152 -1.83 10.97 15.54
N VAL A 153 -1.61 11.73 16.60
CA VAL A 153 -1.53 13.18 16.57
C VAL A 153 -0.12 13.58 17.01
N ASP A 154 0.62 14.20 16.12
CA ASP A 154 1.85 14.91 16.42
C ASP A 154 1.50 16.24 17.10
N MET A 155 2.00 16.42 18.32
CA MET A 155 1.79 17.56 19.19
C MET A 155 3.10 18.32 19.46
N THR A 156 4.10 18.15 18.59
CA THR A 156 5.39 18.84 18.71
C THR A 156 5.25 20.36 18.60
N ASP A 157 4.36 20.84 17.71
CA ASP A 157 3.96 22.25 17.64
C ASP A 157 2.64 22.46 18.40
N ALA A 158 2.65 23.28 19.45
CA ALA A 158 1.49 23.53 20.30
C ALA A 158 0.34 24.26 19.60
N GLU A 159 0.60 24.95 18.49
CA GLU A 159 -0.41 25.72 17.74
C GLU A 159 -0.92 24.97 16.50
N SER A 160 -0.20 23.94 16.06
CA SER A 160 -0.49 23.21 14.82
C SER A 160 -0.19 21.72 14.96
N TYR A 161 -1.23 20.93 15.22
CA TYR A 161 -1.11 19.48 15.32
C TYR A 161 -1.17 18.84 13.94
N ILE A 162 -0.31 17.85 13.70
CA ILE A 162 -0.37 17.00 12.51
C ILE A 162 -1.12 15.72 12.88
N VAL A 163 -2.17 15.41 12.13
CA VAL A 163 -3.00 14.24 12.34
C VAL A 163 -2.68 13.22 11.26
N TYR A 164 -2.40 12.00 11.69
CA TYR A 164 -2.32 10.82 10.86
C TYR A 164 -3.50 9.91 11.22
N LEU A 165 -4.36 9.64 10.25
CA LEU A 165 -5.55 8.79 10.43
C LEU A 165 -5.50 7.65 9.42
N GLY A 166 -5.32 6.43 9.93
CA GLY A 166 -5.50 5.18 9.19
C GLY A 166 -6.92 4.67 9.40
N VAL A 167 -7.58 4.27 8.31
CA VAL A 167 -8.90 3.64 8.38
C VAL A 167 -8.89 2.37 7.55
N GLU A 168 -9.14 1.24 8.18
CA GLU A 168 -9.32 -0.04 7.49
C GLU A 168 -10.80 -0.38 7.47
N GLN A 169 -11.32 -0.68 6.28
CA GLN A 169 -12.72 -1.06 6.06
C GLN A 169 -12.75 -2.42 5.39
N ASN A 170 -13.38 -3.40 6.04
CA ASN A 170 -13.62 -4.76 5.52
C ASN A 170 -15.04 -4.88 4.93
#